data_AF-A0A448YVS8-F1
#
_entry.id   AF-A0A448YVS8-F1
#
_cell.length_a   1.000
_cell.length_b   1.000
_cell.length_c   1.000
_cell.angle_alpha   90.00
_cell.angle_beta   90.00
_cell.angle_gamma   90.00
#
_symmetry.space_group_name_H-M   'P 1'
#
loop_
_entity.id
_entity.type
_entity.pdbx_description
1 polymer ?
#
loop_
_entity_poly.entity_id
_entity_poly.type
_entity_poly.pdbx_seq_one_letter_code
_entity_poly.pdbx_strand_id
1 'polypeptide(L)'
;MTASGGSVRRLLAQNSAVLRRGAEHARQQIFGHVPILEGAAAGNKTAKKTFTGPYLEKYYPTSINHHARKVHDGWETEQEEYRRVKLTQRRRKGKGPPKKGAGARSGKKR
;
A
#
# COMPACT_ATOMS: atom_id res chain seq x y z
N MET A 1 39.73 47.29 -23.37
CA MET A 1 39.58 46.20 -24.36
C MET A 1 38.26 45.48 -24.08
N THR A 2 37.17 45.95 -24.67
CA THR A 2 35.84 45.34 -24.49
C THR A 2 35.64 44.29 -25.58
N ALA A 3 35.74 43.01 -25.23
CA ALA A 3 35.42 41.93 -26.17
C ALA A 3 33.99 42.14 -26.70
N SER A 4 33.84 42.24 -28.02
CA SER A 4 32.53 42.46 -28.64
C SER A 4 31.61 41.27 -28.32
N GLY A 5 30.39 41.53 -27.85
CA GLY A 5 29.45 40.48 -27.42
C GLY A 5 29.12 39.44 -28.50
N GLY A 6 29.35 39.78 -29.78
CA GLY A 6 29.24 38.86 -30.91
C GLY A 6 30.30 37.76 -30.94
N SER A 7 31.54 38.05 -30.51
CA SER A 7 32.62 37.06 -30.45
C SER A 7 32.39 36.04 -29.33
N VAL A 8 31.93 36.51 -28.17
CA VAL A 8 31.57 35.65 -27.02
C VAL A 8 30.39 34.73 -27.37
N ARG A 9 29.34 35.23 -28.02
CA ARG A 9 28.22 34.39 -28.50
C ARG A 9 28.69 33.30 -29.45
N ARG A 10 29.63 33.61 -30.35
CA ARG A 10 30.17 32.65 -31.31
C ARG A 10 30.97 31.54 -30.61
N LEU A 11 31.81 31.90 -29.62
CA LEU A 11 32.55 30.94 -28.79
C LEU A 11 31.63 30.07 -27.92
N LEU A 12 30.56 30.65 -27.36
CA LEU A 12 29.56 29.90 -26.60
C LEU A 12 28.78 28.93 -27.50
N ALA A 13 28.45 29.34 -28.72
CA ALA A 13 27.79 28.46 -29.70
C ALA A 13 28.70 27.29 -30.11
N GLN A 14 29.98 27.57 -30.39
CA GLN A 14 31.00 26.57 -30.73
C GLN A 14 31.22 25.55 -29.60
N ASN A 15 31.22 25.98 -28.34
CA ASN A 15 31.46 25.11 -27.18
C ASN A 15 30.19 24.62 -26.48
N SER A 16 29.02 24.87 -27.07
CA SER A 16 27.72 24.60 -26.45
C SER A 16 27.53 23.14 -26.01
N ALA A 17 28.08 22.17 -26.77
CA ALA A 17 28.00 20.75 -26.44
C ALA A 17 28.76 20.40 -25.15
N VAL A 18 29.96 20.96 -24.96
CA VAL A 18 30.79 20.73 -23.76
C VAL A 18 30.14 21.36 -22.52
N LEU A 19 29.64 22.60 -22.67
CA LEU A 19 28.92 23.28 -21.59
C LEU A 19 27.66 22.52 -21.16
N ARG A 20 26.90 21.95 -22.12
CA ARG A 20 25.74 21.11 -21.83
C ARG A 20 26.12 19.84 -21.06
N ARG A 21 27.19 19.15 -21.45
CA ARG A 21 27.67 17.97 -20.73
C ARG A 21 28.12 18.32 -19.30
N GLY A 22 28.84 19.42 -19.12
CA GLY A 22 29.23 19.91 -17.79
C GLY A 22 28.05 20.28 -16.92
N ALA A 23 27.03 20.93 -17.49
CA ALA A 23 25.79 21.26 -16.78
C ALA A 23 24.99 20.01 -16.39
N GLU A 24 24.86 19.00 -17.27
CA GLU A 24 24.20 17.73 -16.93
C GLU A 24 24.98 16.98 -15.85
N HIS A 25 26.32 16.98 -15.89
CA HIS A 25 27.15 16.38 -14.86
C HIS A 25 26.96 17.06 -13.50
N ALA A 26 27.03 18.41 -13.46
CA ALA A 26 26.76 19.17 -12.25
C ALA A 26 25.34 18.89 -11.71
N ARG A 27 24.35 18.78 -12.60
CA ARG A 27 22.96 18.46 -12.24
C ARG A 27 22.81 17.06 -11.63
N GLN A 28 23.55 16.08 -12.13
CA GLN A 28 23.58 14.72 -11.57
C GLN A 28 24.24 14.73 -10.18
N GLN A 29 25.37 15.41 -10.03
CA GLN A 29 26.12 15.48 -8.77
C GLN A 29 25.40 16.26 -7.67
N ILE A 30 24.84 17.42 -8.01
CA ILE A 30 24.22 18.32 -7.03
C ILE A 30 22.84 17.82 -6.61
N PHE A 31 22.00 17.41 -7.57
CA PHE A 31 20.59 17.09 -7.32
C PHE A 31 20.27 15.59 -7.40
N GLY A 32 21.25 14.73 -7.66
CA GLY A 32 21.04 13.29 -7.77
C GLY A 32 20.16 12.91 -8.97
N HIS A 33 20.12 13.73 -10.02
CA HIS A 33 19.40 13.37 -11.24
C HIS A 33 20.05 12.14 -11.89
N VAL A 34 19.22 11.20 -12.35
CA VAL A 34 19.70 10.02 -13.09
C VAL A 34 20.06 10.44 -14.53
N PRO A 35 21.22 10.02 -15.08
CA PRO A 35 21.59 10.31 -16.46
C PRO A 35 20.54 9.76 -17.44
N ILE A 36 20.22 10.55 -18.47
CA ILE A 36 19.40 10.08 -19.58
C ILE A 36 20.28 9.19 -20.47
N LEU A 37 20.11 7.88 -20.35
CA LEU A 37 20.75 6.90 -21.24
C LEU A 37 19.97 6.88 -22.55
N GLU A 38 20.58 7.35 -23.63
CA GLU A 38 19.95 7.30 -24.96
C GLU A 38 19.72 5.84 -25.37
N GLY A 39 18.48 5.48 -25.71
CA GLY A 39 18.12 4.14 -26.18
C GLY A 39 17.91 3.06 -25.11
N ALA A 40 18.03 3.37 -23.81
CA ALA A 40 17.83 2.40 -22.73
C ALA A 40 16.80 2.83 -21.68
N ALA A 41 16.02 1.87 -21.19
CA ALA A 41 15.06 2.11 -20.12
C ALA A 41 15.76 2.12 -18.74
N ALA A 42 16.05 3.30 -18.21
CA ALA A 42 16.71 3.48 -16.91
C ALA A 42 15.83 3.18 -15.66
N GLY A 43 14.64 2.59 -15.82
CA GLY A 43 13.75 2.25 -14.69
C GLY A 43 13.16 3.43 -13.90
N ASN A 44 13.47 4.68 -14.29
CA ASN A 44 13.05 5.91 -13.59
C ASN A 44 11.54 6.02 -13.35
N LYS A 45 10.71 5.49 -14.26
CA LYS A 45 9.24 5.46 -14.09
C LYS A 45 8.83 4.62 -12.89
N THR A 46 9.48 3.48 -12.69
CA THR A 46 9.21 2.58 -11.56
C THR A 46 9.77 3.17 -10.27
N ALA A 47 10.99 3.71 -10.30
CA ALA A 47 11.61 4.33 -9.13
C ALA A 47 10.84 5.56 -8.60
N LYS A 48 10.22 6.34 -9.50
CA LYS A 48 9.37 7.49 -9.12
C LYS A 48 7.97 7.09 -8.64
N LYS A 49 7.56 5.83 -8.85
CA LYS A 49 6.23 5.39 -8.44
C LYS A 49 6.21 5.23 -6.93
N THR A 50 5.33 5.96 -6.26
CA THR A 50 5.13 5.83 -4.81
C THR A 50 4.55 4.46 -4.49
N PHE A 51 5.04 3.84 -3.41
CA PHE A 51 4.51 2.57 -2.94
C PHE A 51 3.07 2.72 -2.46
N THR A 52 2.17 1.88 -2.98
CA THR A 52 0.75 1.87 -2.61
C THR A 52 0.41 0.82 -1.55
N GLY A 53 1.38 -0.01 -1.14
CA GLY A 53 1.21 -1.10 -0.18
C GLY A 53 0.48 -0.70 1.11
N PRO A 54 0.87 0.39 1.79
CA PRO A 54 0.21 0.81 3.03
C PRO A 54 -1.26 1.20 2.85
N TYR A 55 -1.64 1.72 1.67
CA TYR A 55 -3.03 2.06 1.36
C TYR A 55 -3.86 0.82 1.08
N LEU A 56 -3.26 -0.17 0.40
CA LEU A 56 -3.92 -1.45 0.12
C LEU A 56 -4.12 -2.28 1.38
N GLU A 57 -3.14 -2.30 2.28
CA GLU A 57 -3.23 -2.98 3.57
C GLU A 57 -4.36 -2.43 4.44
N LYS A 58 -4.54 -1.10 4.44
CA LYS A 58 -5.56 -0.40 5.22
C LYS A 58 -6.92 -0.30 4.54
N TYR A 59 -7.14 -1.04 3.44
CA TYR A 59 -8.39 -0.95 2.67
C TYR A 59 -9.62 -1.32 3.50
N TYR A 60 -9.52 -2.35 4.34
CA TYR A 60 -10.55 -2.68 5.32
C TYR A 60 -10.11 -2.21 6.72
N PRO A 61 -10.86 -1.29 7.35
CA PRO A 61 -10.51 -0.83 8.68
C PRO A 61 -10.62 -1.97 9.69
N THR A 62 -9.65 -2.07 10.59
CA THR A 62 -9.71 -3.00 11.72
C THR A 62 -10.84 -2.59 12.66
N SER A 63 -11.74 -3.52 12.97
CA SER A 63 -12.84 -3.25 13.91
C SER A 63 -12.32 -2.92 15.30
N ILE A 64 -12.90 -1.91 15.96
CA ILE A 64 -12.61 -1.56 17.35
C ILE A 64 -12.79 -2.74 18.30
N ASN A 65 -13.71 -3.67 17.97
CA ASN A 65 -13.99 -4.86 18.76
C ASN A 65 -12.76 -5.74 18.96
N HIS A 66 -11.87 -5.82 17.97
CA HIS A 66 -10.64 -6.60 18.09
C HIS A 66 -9.72 -6.04 19.18
N HIS A 67 -9.68 -4.71 19.35
CA HIS A 67 -8.89 -4.04 20.37
C HIS A 67 -9.61 -4.05 21.73
N ALA A 68 -10.90 -3.76 21.76
CA ALA A 68 -11.70 -3.73 22.98
C ALA A 68 -11.69 -5.09 23.71
N ARG A 69 -11.72 -6.21 22.98
CA ARG A 69 -11.58 -7.57 23.55
C ARG A 69 -10.25 -7.86 24.22
N LYS A 70 -9.18 -7.15 23.87
CA LYS A 70 -7.86 -7.34 24.50
C LYS A 70 -7.73 -6.56 25.82
N VAL A 71 -8.50 -5.48 25.96
CA VAL A 71 -8.42 -4.57 27.11
C VAL A 71 -9.45 -4.94 28.17
N HIS A 72 -10.67 -5.29 27.74
CA HIS A 72 -11.77 -5.62 28.64
C HIS A 72 -12.12 -7.10 28.52
N ASP A 73 -11.92 -7.83 29.62
CA ASP A 73 -12.37 -9.21 29.73
C ASP A 73 -13.90 -9.25 29.72
N GLY A 74 -14.47 -10.10 28.85
CA GLY A 74 -15.92 -10.18 28.63
C GLY A 74 -16.52 -9.14 27.66
N TRP A 75 -15.71 -8.38 26.90
CA TRP A 75 -16.24 -7.49 25.86
C TRP A 75 -17.00 -8.28 24.77
N GLU A 76 -18.28 -7.96 24.61
CA GLU A 76 -19.15 -8.49 23.55
C GLU A 76 -19.85 -7.33 22.84
N THR A 77 -20.14 -7.53 21.55
CA THR A 77 -21.06 -6.63 20.84
C THR A 77 -22.51 -6.96 21.21
N GLU A 78 -23.42 -6.00 21.11
CA GLU A 78 -24.86 -6.20 21.34
C GLU A 78 -25.42 -7.38 20.50
N GLN A 79 -24.91 -7.54 19.27
CA GLN A 79 -25.29 -8.63 18.38
C GLN A 79 -24.81 -10.00 18.89
N GLU A 80 -23.62 -10.06 19.47
CA GLU A 80 -23.06 -11.28 20.05
C GLU A 80 -23.78 -11.66 21.33
N GLU A 81 -24.06 -10.67 22.19
CA GLU A 81 -24.86 -10.86 23.39
C GLU A 81 -26.25 -11.38 23.05
N TYR A 82 -26.95 -10.73 22.10
CA TYR A 82 -28.26 -11.18 21.63
C TYR A 82 -28.20 -12.61 21.07
N ARG A 83 -27.17 -12.93 20.27
CA ARG A 83 -26.98 -14.27 19.71
C ARG A 83 -26.77 -15.31 20.81
N ARG A 84 -25.99 -14.97 21.85
CA ARG A 84 -25.73 -15.81 23.02
C ARG A 84 -27.01 -16.09 23.81
N VAL A 85 -27.78 -15.05 24.16
CA VAL A 85 -29.06 -15.18 24.87
C VAL A 85 -30.05 -16.03 24.06
N LYS A 86 -30.17 -15.75 22.77
CA LYS A 86 -31.06 -16.49 21.86
C LYS A 86 -30.67 -17.96 21.75
N LEU A 87 -29.38 -18.27 21.70
CA LEU A 87 -28.88 -19.64 21.66
C LEU A 87 -29.22 -20.38 22.96
N THR A 88 -29.04 -19.74 24.11
CA THR A 88 -29.40 -20.31 25.42
C THR A 88 -30.89 -20.64 25.48
N GLN A 89 -31.76 -19.73 25.04
CA GLN A 89 -33.21 -19.98 24.97
C GLN A 89 -33.55 -21.13 24.02
N ARG A 90 -32.89 -21.24 22.85
CA ARG A 90 -33.11 -22.35 21.92
C ARG A 90 -32.68 -23.70 22.49
N ARG A 91 -31.54 -23.74 23.19
CA ARG A 91 -31.05 -24.95 23.87
C ARG A 91 -32.02 -25.40 24.97
N ARG A 92 -32.56 -24.47 25.76
CA ARG A 92 -33.61 -24.76 26.76
C ARG A 92 -34.87 -25.39 26.14
N LYS A 93 -35.20 -25.01 24.89
CA LYS A 93 -36.33 -25.57 24.13
C LYS A 93 -36.00 -26.88 23.40
N GLY A 94 -34.78 -27.43 23.54
CA GLY A 94 -34.33 -28.60 22.76
C GLY A 94 -34.09 -28.33 21.27
N LYS A 95 -34.18 -27.06 20.83
CA LYS A 95 -34.00 -26.63 19.42
C LYS A 95 -32.62 -26.03 19.18
N GLY A 96 -31.64 -26.43 19.99
CA GLY A 96 -30.24 -26.06 19.80
C GLY A 96 -29.67 -26.76 18.56
N PRO A 97 -28.61 -26.20 17.94
CA PRO A 97 -27.90 -26.92 16.88
C PRO A 97 -27.35 -28.25 17.43
N PRO A 98 -27.50 -29.38 16.70
CA PRO A 98 -27.00 -30.67 17.15
C PRO A 98 -25.46 -30.70 17.15
N LYS A 99 -24.89 -31.68 17.84
CA LYS A 99 -23.44 -31.94 17.77
C LYS A 99 -23.05 -32.22 16.32
N LYS A 100 -21.90 -31.70 15.88
CA LYS A 100 -21.36 -31.96 14.53
C LYS A 100 -21.34 -33.48 14.28
N GLY A 101 -21.88 -33.91 13.15
CA GLY A 101 -22.04 -35.32 12.80
C GLY A 101 -23.34 -35.96 13.30
N ALA A 102 -23.95 -35.49 14.39
CA ALA A 102 -25.21 -36.02 14.93
C ALA A 102 -26.46 -35.36 14.33
N GLY A 103 -26.39 -34.95 13.06
CA GLY A 103 -27.54 -34.40 12.36
C GLY A 103 -28.61 -35.47 12.09
N ALA A 104 -29.79 -35.06 11.63
CA ALA A 104 -30.90 -35.98 11.39
C ALA A 104 -30.58 -37.18 10.46
N ARG A 105 -29.56 -37.03 9.59
CA ARG A 105 -29.10 -38.10 8.68
C ARG A 105 -28.09 -39.06 9.30
N SER A 106 -27.55 -38.75 10.48
CA SER A 106 -26.50 -39.54 11.15
C SER A 106 -26.91 -40.98 11.46
N GLY A 107 -28.18 -41.20 11.77
CA GLY A 107 -28.73 -42.52 12.12
C GLY A 107 -29.42 -43.23 10.97
N LYS A 108 -29.51 -42.61 9.79
CA LYS A 108 -30.07 -43.28 8.61
C LYS A 108 -29.02 -44.23 8.05
N LYS A 109 -29.17 -45.53 8.33
CA LYS A 109 -28.57 -46.56 7.49
C LYS A 109 -29.13 -46.37 6.07
N ARG A 110 -28.25 -46.39 5.07
CA ARG A 110 -28.66 -46.39 3.65
C ARG A 110 -29.51 -47.61 3.36
#